data_AF-A0A328YC98-F1
#
_entry.id   AF-A0A328YC98-F1
#
_cell.length_a   1.000
_cell.length_b   1.000
_cell.length_c   1.000
_cell.angle_alpha   90.00
_cell.angle_beta   90.00
_cell.angle_gamma   90.00
#
_symmetry.space_group_name_H-M   'P 1'
#
loop_
_entity.id
_entity.type
_entity.pdbx_description
1 polymer ?
#
loop_
_entity_poly.entity_id
_entity_poly.type
_entity_poly.pdbx_seq_one_letter_code
_entity_poly.pdbx_strand_id
1 'polypeptide(L)'
;MSLQISANCQAILLLTAPLMVGKIGTRAELLKQSEYSDLTRFLVQEGFQPSDLLSPQSPALRQAENLFGPGRLARLVGRGFQLAQALDYWSARSIWVVSRADARYPKRIKSRLKHDAPPIMYGCGDPDLVDNGGLAVVGSRDADDEMLSYAQRAGERAASAGRGLISGGAKGVDSAAMDGAEALGGIVCNVMAEGLAQAAISRRFRDGLQERRTLLISPYDPSAGFNVGHAIARNKFIFALADVGLVVNSDLERGGTWAGAIEQLRKLHFVPLYIRSSGKRSAGLDALLREGALPWPEPEDGEALEALFADRSNDSHAAAAAAADQGHLDFKIAAGAPSGGPDAVRQVSMLEEPASNPGALEEGTSDPSTATAKSTLLEAPSSPPVDLKQEMFATFERLIRQLLHAPKKAAQIADELDLNQMQTRNWLDRLVAKGVIEKKKSDATYRLVV
;
A
#
# COMPACT_ATOMS: atom_id res chain seq x y z
N MET A 1 10.80 -12.39 5.52
CA MET A 1 10.84 -12.37 4.04
C MET A 1 10.97 -10.92 3.62
N SER A 2 11.93 -10.58 2.75
CA SER A 2 12.06 -9.21 2.22
C SER A 2 10.83 -8.86 1.38
N LEU A 3 10.32 -7.63 1.51
CA LEU A 3 9.21 -7.13 0.72
C LEU A 3 9.68 -6.94 -0.74
N GLN A 4 9.27 -7.83 -1.63
CA GLN A 4 9.57 -7.71 -3.06
C GLN A 4 8.60 -6.73 -3.74
N ILE A 5 9.16 -5.72 -4.40
CA ILE A 5 8.43 -4.71 -5.18
C ILE A 5 8.92 -4.71 -6.62
N SER A 6 8.08 -4.28 -7.56
CA SER A 6 8.47 -4.15 -8.97
C SER A 6 9.46 -2.99 -9.18
N ALA A 7 10.23 -3.02 -10.26
CA ALA A 7 11.11 -1.90 -10.64
C ALA A 7 10.32 -0.59 -10.87
N ASN A 8 9.09 -0.70 -11.38
CA ASN A 8 8.19 0.45 -11.51
C ASN A 8 7.80 1.02 -10.15
N CYS A 9 7.43 0.15 -9.19
CA CYS A 9 7.11 0.57 -7.83
C CYS A 9 8.30 1.24 -7.15
N GLN A 10 9.50 0.68 -7.32
CA GLN A 10 10.75 1.25 -6.83
C GLN A 10 10.97 2.67 -7.35
N ALA A 11 10.84 2.89 -8.67
CA ALA A 11 11.00 4.22 -9.26
C ALA A 11 9.96 5.22 -8.70
N ILE A 12 8.70 4.81 -8.62
CA ILE A 12 7.62 5.68 -8.13
C ILE A 12 7.83 6.04 -6.65
N LEU A 13 8.23 5.08 -5.81
CA LEU A 13 8.58 5.33 -4.42
C LEU A 13 9.74 6.32 -4.28
N LEU A 14 10.81 6.14 -5.06
CA LEU A 14 11.95 7.05 -5.08
C LEU A 14 11.58 8.47 -5.51
N LEU A 15 10.53 8.66 -6.29
CA LEU A 15 10.11 9.98 -6.75
C LEU A 15 9.10 10.67 -5.82
N THR A 16 8.26 9.90 -5.14
CA THR A 16 7.06 10.42 -4.47
C THR A 16 7.00 10.16 -2.96
N ALA A 17 7.73 9.16 -2.46
CA ALA A 17 7.67 8.79 -1.05
C ALA A 17 8.80 9.46 -0.23
N PRO A 18 8.54 9.76 1.06
CA PRO A 18 9.55 10.34 1.94
C PRO A 18 10.61 9.33 2.42
N LEU A 19 10.37 8.02 2.29
CA LEU A 19 11.33 6.94 2.55
C LEU A 19 12.05 7.04 3.91
N MET A 20 11.28 7.26 4.99
CA MET A 20 11.80 7.42 6.35
C MET A 20 12.76 8.61 6.58
N VAL A 21 12.91 9.52 5.61
CA VAL A 21 13.74 10.71 5.80
C VAL A 21 13.05 11.68 6.77
N GLY A 22 13.81 12.16 7.76
CA GLY A 22 13.36 13.11 8.77
C GLY A 22 12.76 14.39 8.20
N LYS A 23 11.96 15.09 9.02
CA LYS A 23 10.95 16.09 8.64
C LYS A 23 11.41 17.36 7.87
N ILE A 24 12.69 17.63 7.59
CA ILE A 24 13.12 19.03 7.40
C ILE A 24 13.75 19.38 6.03
N GLY A 25 14.22 18.43 5.22
CA GLY A 25 14.91 18.77 3.95
C GLY A 25 14.34 18.15 2.67
N THR A 26 13.87 16.91 2.72
CA THR A 26 13.60 16.09 1.52
C THR A 26 12.22 16.24 0.92
N ARG A 27 11.21 16.69 1.69
CA ARG A 27 9.85 16.89 1.16
C ARG A 27 9.78 17.95 0.08
N ALA A 28 10.67 18.93 0.10
CA ALA A 28 10.73 19.98 -0.91
C ALA A 28 11.16 19.45 -2.29
N GLU A 29 11.84 18.30 -2.34
CA GLU A 29 12.29 17.69 -3.60
C GLU A 29 11.30 16.66 -4.17
N LEU A 30 10.46 16.04 -3.33
CA LEU A 30 9.49 15.01 -3.78
C LEU A 30 8.54 15.55 -4.85
N LEU A 31 8.16 14.69 -5.80
CA LEU A 31 7.12 15.05 -6.76
C LEU A 31 5.76 15.10 -6.04
N LYS A 32 5.07 16.23 -6.19
CA LYS A 32 3.66 16.38 -5.82
C LYS A 32 2.77 15.55 -6.76
N GLN A 33 1.51 15.34 -6.40
CA GLN A 33 0.56 14.60 -7.23
C GLN A 33 0.45 15.15 -8.66
N SER A 34 0.39 16.48 -8.82
CA SER A 34 0.33 17.12 -10.14
C SER A 34 1.60 16.88 -10.95
N GLU A 35 2.77 17.04 -10.33
CA GLU A 35 4.07 16.80 -10.95
C GLU A 35 4.24 15.32 -11.36
N TYR A 36 3.81 14.39 -10.51
CA TYR A 36 3.80 12.97 -10.84
C TYR A 36 2.85 12.65 -12.00
N SER A 37 1.71 13.33 -12.07
CA SER A 37 0.75 13.18 -13.18
C SER A 37 1.35 13.68 -14.50
N ASP A 38 2.08 14.80 -14.47
CA ASP A 38 2.78 15.34 -15.62
C ASP A 38 3.92 14.42 -16.07
N LEU A 39 4.71 13.89 -15.14
CA LEU A 39 5.73 12.88 -15.43
C LEU A 39 5.10 11.63 -16.05
N THR A 40 3.99 11.14 -15.50
CA THR A 40 3.30 9.95 -16.02
C THR A 40 2.82 10.17 -17.46
N ARG A 41 2.25 11.35 -17.74
CA ARG A 41 1.81 11.70 -19.10
C ARG A 41 2.98 11.72 -20.09
N PHE A 42 4.10 12.32 -19.68
CA PHE A 42 5.34 12.34 -20.47
C PHE A 42 5.85 10.92 -20.74
N LEU A 43 5.98 10.08 -19.71
CA LEU A 43 6.47 8.71 -19.86
C LEU A 43 5.60 7.90 -20.84
N VAL A 44 4.27 8.00 -20.71
CA VAL A 44 3.35 7.30 -21.62
C VAL A 44 3.46 7.81 -23.06
N GLN A 45 3.60 9.12 -23.25
CA GLN A 45 3.75 9.75 -24.59
C GLN A 45 5.04 9.31 -25.28
N GLU A 46 6.14 9.22 -24.54
CA GLU A 46 7.46 8.81 -25.06
C GLU A 46 7.64 7.27 -25.08
N GLY A 47 6.65 6.51 -24.61
CA GLY A 47 6.72 5.04 -24.57
C GLY A 47 7.63 4.47 -23.48
N PHE A 48 7.95 5.26 -22.45
CA PHE A 48 8.74 4.84 -21.29
C PHE A 48 7.87 4.28 -20.15
N GLN A 49 8.54 3.55 -19.26
CA GLN A 49 8.03 3.06 -17.98
C GLN A 49 8.71 3.81 -16.83
N PRO A 50 8.11 3.84 -15.62
CA PRO A 50 8.79 4.38 -14.44
C PRO A 50 10.15 3.75 -14.17
N SER A 51 10.29 2.44 -14.38
CA SER A 51 11.55 1.71 -14.20
C SER A 51 12.68 2.23 -15.07
N ASP A 52 12.37 2.81 -16.23
CA ASP A 52 13.39 3.35 -17.13
C ASP A 52 14.13 4.54 -16.50
N LEU A 53 13.54 5.20 -15.50
CA LEU A 53 14.15 6.31 -14.77
C LEU A 53 15.23 5.87 -13.77
N LEU A 54 15.32 4.59 -13.42
CA LEU A 54 16.24 4.10 -12.38
C LEU A 54 17.71 4.15 -12.79
N SER A 55 18.00 4.12 -14.10
CA SER A 55 19.35 4.22 -14.59
C SER A 55 19.76 5.69 -14.78
N PRO A 56 20.87 6.15 -14.17
CA PRO A 56 21.36 7.53 -14.33
C PRO A 56 21.67 7.89 -15.79
N GLN A 57 21.98 6.91 -16.63
CA GLN A 57 22.28 7.10 -18.05
C GLN A 57 21.05 6.87 -18.95
N SER A 58 19.86 6.67 -18.41
CA SER A 58 18.67 6.46 -19.24
C SER A 58 18.30 7.73 -20.03
N PRO A 59 17.89 7.59 -21.31
CA PRO A 59 17.28 8.68 -22.07
C PRO A 59 16.02 9.21 -21.38
N ALA A 60 15.21 8.32 -20.79
CA ALA A 60 13.98 8.66 -20.08
C ALA A 60 14.24 9.69 -18.97
N LEU A 61 15.24 9.45 -18.10
CA LEU A 61 15.59 10.37 -17.02
C LEU A 61 16.05 11.71 -17.57
N ARG A 62 16.98 11.72 -18.55
CA ARG A 62 17.50 12.98 -19.13
C ARG A 62 16.40 13.83 -19.77
N GLN A 63 15.47 13.21 -20.48
CA GLN A 63 14.37 13.94 -21.12
C GLN A 63 13.35 14.42 -20.10
N ALA A 64 13.02 13.61 -19.08
CA ALA A 64 12.10 13.99 -18.02
C ALA A 64 12.61 15.14 -17.15
N GLU A 65 13.93 15.27 -16.95
CA GLU A 65 14.54 16.39 -16.18
C GLU A 65 14.19 17.77 -16.78
N ASN A 66 13.91 17.86 -18.08
CA ASN A 66 13.48 19.11 -18.72
C ASN A 66 12.16 19.66 -18.15
N LEU A 67 11.34 18.81 -17.53
CA LEU A 67 10.06 19.19 -16.93
C LEU A 67 10.19 19.73 -15.51
N PHE A 68 11.21 19.30 -14.75
CA PHE A 68 11.30 19.52 -13.30
C PHE A 68 12.54 20.31 -12.87
N GLY A 69 13.42 20.66 -13.82
CA GLY A 69 14.68 21.35 -13.57
C GLY A 69 15.84 20.38 -13.34
N PRO A 70 17.08 20.79 -13.65
CA PRO A 70 18.20 19.88 -13.82
C PRO A 70 18.58 19.13 -12.54
N GLY A 71 18.62 17.81 -12.64
CA GLY A 71 19.17 16.90 -11.63
C GLY A 71 18.24 16.64 -10.45
N ARG A 72 16.99 17.12 -10.47
CA ARG A 72 16.04 16.86 -9.38
C ARG A 72 15.61 15.39 -9.41
N LEU A 73 15.25 14.87 -10.58
CA LEU A 73 14.83 13.47 -10.69
C LEU A 73 16.00 12.52 -10.40
N ALA A 74 17.20 12.85 -10.89
CA ALA A 74 18.42 12.09 -10.64
C ALA A 74 18.74 11.97 -9.14
N ARG A 75 18.59 13.05 -8.37
CA ARG A 75 18.75 13.02 -6.91
C ARG A 75 17.69 12.13 -6.25
N LEU A 76 16.43 12.23 -6.67
CA LEU A 76 15.33 11.43 -6.13
C LEU A 76 15.53 9.93 -6.37
N VAL A 77 15.86 9.52 -7.60
CA VAL A 77 16.12 8.10 -7.94
C VAL A 77 17.40 7.57 -7.30
N GLY A 78 18.34 8.44 -6.94
CA GLY A 78 19.56 8.11 -6.20
C GLY A 78 19.33 7.67 -4.75
N ARG A 79 18.11 7.80 -4.20
CA ARG A 79 17.78 7.50 -2.79
C ARG A 79 17.56 6.00 -2.50
N GLY A 80 18.29 5.13 -3.21
CA GLY A 80 18.12 3.67 -3.14
C GLY A 80 18.40 3.10 -1.75
N PHE A 81 19.32 3.70 -0.99
CA PHE A 81 19.62 3.29 0.37
C PHE A 81 18.46 3.56 1.33
N GLN A 82 17.87 4.77 1.28
CA GLN A 82 16.69 5.12 2.08
C GLN A 82 15.49 4.25 1.71
N LEU A 83 15.31 3.92 0.42
CA LEU A 83 14.29 2.97 -0.01
C LEU A 83 14.48 1.59 0.63
N ALA A 84 15.70 1.05 0.62
CA ALA A 84 15.97 -0.26 1.22
C ALA A 84 15.62 -0.28 2.72
N GLN A 85 15.99 0.76 3.47
CA GLN A 85 15.62 0.90 4.88
C GLN A 85 14.09 0.97 5.08
N ALA A 86 13.40 1.71 4.22
CA ALA A 86 11.95 1.82 4.26
C ALA A 86 11.25 0.48 4.02
N LEU A 87 11.70 -0.27 3.01
CA LEU A 87 11.18 -1.61 2.71
C LEU A 87 11.39 -2.59 3.87
N ASP A 88 12.56 -2.59 4.51
CA ASP A 88 12.82 -3.41 5.70
C ASP A 88 11.89 -3.02 6.86
N TYR A 89 11.69 -1.73 7.09
CA TYR A 89 10.83 -1.21 8.14
C TYR A 89 9.35 -1.59 7.96
N TRP A 90 8.85 -1.50 6.72
CA TRP A 90 7.49 -1.89 6.34
C TRP A 90 7.31 -3.42 6.38
N SER A 91 8.27 -4.18 5.85
CA SER A 91 8.29 -5.64 5.87
C SER A 91 8.20 -6.19 7.29
N ALA A 92 8.95 -5.62 8.24
CA ALA A 92 8.94 -6.02 9.64
C ALA A 92 7.57 -5.82 10.35
N ARG A 93 6.64 -5.10 9.71
CA ARG A 93 5.29 -4.82 10.22
C ARG A 93 4.20 -5.42 9.33
N SER A 94 4.56 -6.33 8.42
CA SER A 94 3.63 -6.90 7.45
C SER A 94 2.89 -5.84 6.62
N ILE A 95 3.56 -4.71 6.35
CA ILE A 95 3.05 -3.67 5.47
C ILE A 95 3.51 -3.97 4.06
N TRP A 96 2.55 -4.14 3.16
CA TRP A 96 2.77 -4.18 1.73
C TRP A 96 2.65 -2.79 1.12
N VAL A 97 3.24 -2.62 -0.05
CA VAL A 97 3.20 -1.39 -0.84
C VAL A 97 2.97 -1.75 -2.31
N VAL A 98 2.09 -0.99 -2.96
CA VAL A 98 1.79 -1.13 -4.39
C VAL A 98 1.77 0.24 -5.04
N SER A 99 2.29 0.32 -6.26
CA SER A 99 2.28 1.54 -7.06
C SER A 99 1.16 1.51 -8.09
N ARG A 100 0.77 2.69 -8.60
CA ARG A 100 -0.26 2.80 -9.65
C ARG A 100 0.07 2.03 -10.93
N ALA A 101 1.36 1.72 -11.15
CA ALA A 101 1.81 0.87 -12.23
C ALA A 101 1.50 -0.61 -11.99
N ASP A 102 1.45 -1.08 -10.74
CA ASP A 102 1.31 -2.51 -10.44
C ASP A 102 -0.10 -3.03 -10.70
N ALA A 103 -0.20 -4.29 -11.16
CA ALA A 103 -1.49 -4.95 -11.41
C ALA A 103 -2.35 -5.13 -10.15
N ARG A 104 -1.72 -5.17 -8.97
CA ARG A 104 -2.39 -5.27 -7.65
C ARG A 104 -2.80 -3.91 -7.07
N TYR A 105 -2.59 -2.81 -7.79
CA TYR A 105 -3.08 -1.52 -7.34
C TYR A 105 -4.62 -1.53 -7.26
N PRO A 106 -5.24 -0.94 -6.22
CA PRO A 106 -6.70 -0.96 -6.03
C PRO A 106 -7.46 -0.51 -7.28
N LYS A 107 -8.22 -1.41 -7.91
CA LYS A 107 -8.88 -1.14 -9.20
C LYS A 107 -9.94 -0.05 -9.04
N ARG A 108 -10.70 -0.10 -7.94
CA ARG A 108 -11.75 0.90 -7.64
C ARG A 108 -11.18 2.31 -7.46
N ILE A 109 -10.05 2.45 -6.78
CA ILE A 109 -9.35 3.74 -6.63
C ILE A 109 -8.87 4.23 -8.00
N LYS A 110 -8.22 3.34 -8.78
CA LYS A 110 -7.66 3.68 -10.08
C LYS A 110 -8.72 4.14 -11.07
N SER A 111 -9.86 3.45 -11.15
CA SER A 111 -10.95 3.78 -12.07
C SER A 111 -11.70 5.05 -11.67
N ARG A 112 -11.97 5.24 -10.37
CA ARG A 112 -12.78 6.37 -9.88
C ARG A 112 -11.99 7.67 -9.79
N LEU A 113 -10.74 7.63 -9.33
CA LEU A 113 -9.91 8.83 -9.22
C LEU A 113 -9.09 9.13 -10.48
N LYS A 114 -8.94 8.17 -11.40
CA LYS A 114 -8.24 8.34 -12.68
C LYS A 114 -6.82 8.92 -12.48
N HIS A 115 -6.61 10.19 -12.84
CA HIS A 115 -5.34 10.90 -12.72
C HIS A 115 -5.08 11.44 -11.30
N ASP A 116 -6.12 11.59 -10.49
CA ASP A 116 -6.02 11.98 -9.07
C ASP A 116 -5.74 10.78 -8.14
N ALA A 117 -5.59 9.58 -8.71
CA ALA A 117 -5.21 8.38 -7.97
C ALA A 117 -3.77 8.51 -7.45
N PRO A 118 -3.51 8.23 -6.16
CA PRO A 118 -2.19 8.41 -5.57
C PRO A 118 -1.17 7.47 -6.23
N PRO A 119 0.09 7.88 -6.37
CA PRO A 119 1.14 7.07 -6.99
C PRO A 119 1.39 5.75 -6.26
N ILE A 120 1.21 5.76 -4.93
CA ILE A 120 1.50 4.65 -4.02
C ILE A 120 0.32 4.43 -3.08
N MET A 121 0.03 3.17 -2.78
CA MET A 121 -0.83 2.73 -1.69
C MET A 121 -0.05 1.79 -0.78
N TYR A 122 -0.19 1.98 0.53
CA TYR A 122 0.34 1.11 1.56
C TYR A 122 -0.81 0.36 2.21
N GLY A 123 -0.58 -0.87 2.65
CA GLY A 123 -1.58 -1.58 3.44
C GLY A 123 -1.01 -2.69 4.31
N CYS A 124 -1.83 -3.15 5.25
CA CYS A 124 -1.54 -4.25 6.16
C CYS A 124 -2.80 -5.10 6.32
N GLY A 125 -2.63 -6.42 6.28
CA GLY A 125 -3.73 -7.37 6.12
C GLY A 125 -3.79 -7.92 4.70
N ASP A 126 -4.89 -8.55 4.36
CA ASP A 126 -5.06 -9.24 3.09
C ASP A 126 -5.33 -8.24 1.94
N PRO A 127 -4.42 -8.12 0.94
CA PRO A 127 -4.61 -7.20 -0.18
C PRO A 127 -5.81 -7.57 -1.06
N ASP A 128 -6.28 -8.82 -1.04
CA ASP A 128 -7.42 -9.24 -1.86
C ASP A 128 -8.74 -8.61 -1.38
N LEU A 129 -8.78 -8.11 -0.13
CA LEU A 129 -9.96 -7.43 0.43
C LEU A 129 -10.15 -6.00 -0.10
N VAL A 130 -9.12 -5.41 -0.71
CA VAL A 130 -9.10 -4.00 -1.14
C VAL A 130 -10.29 -3.67 -2.03
N ASP A 131 -10.58 -4.52 -3.01
CA ASP A 131 -11.59 -4.26 -4.05
C ASP A 131 -12.97 -4.88 -3.74
N ASN A 132 -13.16 -5.44 -2.53
CA ASN A 132 -14.41 -6.11 -2.14
C ASN A 132 -15.64 -5.18 -2.13
N GLY A 133 -15.45 -3.87 -1.97
CA GLY A 133 -16.57 -2.94 -1.87
C GLY A 133 -17.31 -3.04 -0.54
N GLY A 134 -18.61 -2.70 -0.58
CA GLY A 134 -19.50 -2.70 0.56
C GLY A 134 -19.93 -1.31 1.03
N LEU A 135 -20.22 -1.19 2.32
CA LEU A 135 -20.80 0.00 2.93
C LEU A 135 -19.72 0.92 3.49
N ALA A 136 -19.60 2.13 2.93
CA ALA A 136 -18.88 3.21 3.58
C ALA A 136 -19.71 3.78 4.73
N VAL A 137 -19.17 3.82 5.94
CA VAL A 137 -19.81 4.50 7.08
C VAL A 137 -18.88 5.58 7.60
N VAL A 138 -19.40 6.81 7.65
CA VAL A 138 -18.67 7.98 8.18
C VAL A 138 -19.55 8.79 9.12
N GLY A 139 -18.94 9.47 10.09
CA GLY A 139 -19.71 10.34 10.96
C GLY A 139 -18.89 11.25 11.85
N SER A 140 -19.56 11.93 12.78
CA SER A 140 -18.92 12.80 13.76
C SER A 140 -18.01 12.03 14.72
N ARG A 141 -16.95 12.71 15.17
CA ARG A 141 -16.13 12.25 16.30
C ARG A 141 -16.80 12.49 17.65
N ASP A 142 -17.67 13.48 17.69
CA ASP A 142 -18.52 13.81 18.83
C ASP A 142 -19.92 13.25 18.53
N ALA A 143 -20.16 12.03 19.03
CA ALA A 143 -21.35 11.24 18.79
C ALA A 143 -21.89 10.77 20.15
N ASP A 144 -23.20 10.90 20.35
CA ASP A 144 -23.89 10.38 21.52
C ASP A 144 -24.12 8.86 21.41
N ASP A 145 -24.58 8.25 22.50
CA ASP A 145 -24.77 6.80 22.58
C ASP A 145 -25.76 6.28 21.53
N GLU A 146 -26.76 7.10 21.15
CA GLU A 146 -27.73 6.76 20.10
C GLU A 146 -27.03 6.67 18.73
N MET A 147 -26.19 7.66 18.38
CA MET A 147 -25.41 7.65 17.14
C MET A 147 -24.37 6.52 17.11
N LEU A 148 -23.71 6.24 18.24
CA LEU A 148 -22.77 5.13 18.34
C LEU A 148 -23.47 3.79 18.16
N SER A 149 -24.61 3.59 18.82
CA SER A 149 -25.42 2.37 18.65
C SER A 149 -25.92 2.22 17.22
N TYR A 150 -26.36 3.31 16.58
CA TYR A 150 -26.78 3.31 15.19
C TYR A 150 -25.63 2.91 14.25
N ALA A 151 -24.44 3.50 14.45
CA ALA A 151 -23.26 3.18 13.67
C ALA A 151 -22.85 1.70 13.83
N GLN A 152 -22.85 1.19 15.05
CA GLN A 152 -22.57 -0.21 15.35
C GLN A 152 -23.54 -1.15 14.62
N ARG A 153 -24.85 -0.88 14.68
CA ARG A 153 -25.87 -1.65 13.96
C ARG A 153 -25.70 -1.60 12.44
N ALA A 154 -25.26 -0.47 11.89
CA ALA A 154 -24.95 -0.39 10.46
C ALA A 154 -23.76 -1.32 10.09
N GLY A 155 -22.75 -1.40 10.97
CA GLY A 155 -21.65 -2.36 10.87
C GLY A 155 -22.10 -3.82 10.91
N GLU A 156 -22.89 -4.16 11.91
CA GLU A 156 -23.47 -5.50 12.10
C GLU A 156 -24.31 -5.94 10.87
N ARG A 157 -25.11 -5.02 10.33
CA ARG A 157 -25.91 -5.27 9.12
C ARG A 157 -25.05 -5.50 7.90
N ALA A 158 -23.99 -4.70 7.70
CA ALA A 158 -23.05 -4.91 6.59
C ALA A 158 -22.40 -6.30 6.67
N ALA A 159 -21.93 -6.69 7.85
CA ALA A 159 -21.36 -8.02 8.08
C ALA A 159 -22.38 -9.14 7.81
N SER A 160 -23.61 -8.99 8.30
CA SER A 160 -24.69 -9.97 8.11
C SER A 160 -25.10 -10.12 6.63
N ALA A 161 -24.98 -9.04 5.85
CA ALA A 161 -25.19 -9.05 4.39
C ALA A 161 -24.00 -9.64 3.61
N GLY A 162 -22.92 -10.04 4.27
CA GLY A 162 -21.68 -10.46 3.62
C GLY A 162 -20.98 -9.32 2.87
N ARG A 163 -21.26 -8.06 3.22
CA ARG A 163 -20.66 -6.87 2.63
C ARG A 163 -19.54 -6.32 3.50
N GLY A 164 -18.50 -5.81 2.86
CA GLY A 164 -17.41 -5.12 3.56
C GLY A 164 -17.88 -3.84 4.23
N LEU A 165 -17.31 -3.52 5.38
CA LEU A 165 -17.45 -2.20 5.99
C LEU A 165 -16.20 -1.38 5.72
N ILE A 166 -16.35 -0.21 5.11
CA ILE A 166 -15.25 0.69 4.81
C ILE A 166 -15.41 1.96 5.64
N SER A 167 -14.39 2.31 6.42
CA SER A 167 -14.45 3.49 7.27
C SER A 167 -13.06 4.07 7.54
N GLY A 168 -13.00 5.11 8.36
CA GLY A 168 -11.78 5.81 8.68
C GLY A 168 -11.12 5.52 9.99
N GLY A 169 -11.72 4.68 10.82
CA GLY A 169 -11.22 4.34 12.15
C GLY A 169 -11.05 5.54 13.09
N ALA A 170 -11.70 6.68 12.81
CA ALA A 170 -11.71 7.79 13.74
C ALA A 170 -12.51 7.42 15.00
N LYS A 171 -12.19 8.04 16.14
CA LYS A 171 -13.03 7.93 17.34
C LYS A 171 -14.46 8.36 17.01
N GLY A 172 -15.46 7.69 17.56
CA GLY A 172 -16.88 7.99 17.35
C GLY A 172 -17.51 7.03 16.35
N VAL A 173 -18.30 7.56 15.42
CA VAL A 173 -19.07 6.77 14.44
C VAL A 173 -18.22 5.75 13.68
N ASP A 174 -17.08 6.16 13.13
CA ASP A 174 -16.23 5.28 12.32
C ASP A 174 -15.81 4.04 13.10
N SER A 175 -15.30 4.21 14.34
CA SER A 175 -14.88 3.08 15.18
C SER A 175 -16.06 2.21 15.60
N ALA A 176 -17.20 2.80 15.97
CA ALA A 176 -18.38 2.05 16.39
C ALA A 176 -18.93 1.17 15.25
N ALA A 177 -18.98 1.70 14.02
CA ALA A 177 -19.36 0.92 12.86
C ALA A 177 -18.40 -0.25 12.61
N MET A 178 -17.08 0.00 12.67
CA MET A 178 -16.07 -1.04 12.51
C MET A 178 -16.19 -2.13 13.57
N ASP A 179 -16.39 -1.73 14.83
CA ASP A 179 -16.54 -2.67 15.95
C ASP A 179 -17.79 -3.56 15.75
N GLY A 180 -18.90 -2.99 15.26
CA GLY A 180 -20.12 -3.74 14.95
C GLY A 180 -19.94 -4.78 13.83
N ALA A 181 -19.22 -4.41 12.76
CA ALA A 181 -18.90 -5.36 11.69
C ALA A 181 -17.95 -6.47 12.18
N GLU A 182 -16.92 -6.10 12.96
CA GLU A 182 -15.94 -7.04 13.49
C GLU A 182 -16.57 -8.05 14.47
N ALA A 183 -17.51 -7.60 15.31
CA ALA A 183 -18.23 -8.43 16.27
C ALA A 183 -19.00 -9.60 15.65
N LEU A 184 -19.43 -9.46 14.39
CA LEU A 184 -20.12 -10.52 13.64
C LEU A 184 -19.21 -11.27 12.66
N GLY A 185 -17.90 -11.12 12.77
CA GLY A 185 -16.99 -11.79 11.85
C GLY A 185 -16.95 -11.16 10.45
N GLY A 186 -17.42 -9.91 10.30
CA GLY A 186 -17.43 -9.20 9.01
C GLY A 186 -16.06 -8.75 8.53
N ILE A 187 -16.00 -8.32 7.26
CA ILE A 187 -14.80 -7.73 6.64
C ILE A 187 -14.76 -6.23 6.94
N VAL A 188 -13.63 -5.73 7.41
CA VAL A 188 -13.42 -4.32 7.75
C VAL A 188 -12.22 -3.74 6.99
N CYS A 189 -12.46 -2.68 6.22
CA CYS A 189 -11.42 -1.90 5.56
C CYS A 189 -11.29 -0.52 6.23
N ASN A 190 -10.20 -0.34 6.97
CA ASN A 190 -9.85 0.93 7.60
C ASN A 190 -8.94 1.74 6.68
N VAL A 191 -9.50 2.78 6.07
CA VAL A 191 -8.73 3.72 5.27
C VAL A 191 -8.11 4.75 6.22
N MET A 192 -6.79 4.75 6.36
CA MET A 192 -6.08 5.55 7.36
C MET A 192 -5.50 6.83 6.77
N ALA A 193 -5.47 7.90 7.57
CA ALA A 193 -4.79 9.15 7.22
C ALA A 193 -3.41 9.30 7.90
N GLU A 194 -3.12 8.44 8.87
CA GLU A 194 -1.92 8.46 9.71
C GLU A 194 -1.67 7.09 10.34
N GLY A 195 -0.47 6.90 10.89
CA GLY A 195 -0.22 5.88 11.91
C GLY A 195 -0.32 4.42 11.46
N LEU A 196 -0.30 4.11 10.16
CA LEU A 196 -0.43 2.74 9.65
C LEU A 196 0.62 1.80 10.26
N ALA A 197 1.88 2.23 10.40
CA ALA A 197 2.95 1.45 11.02
C ALA A 197 2.67 1.11 12.49
N GLN A 198 1.96 1.97 13.21
CA GLN A 198 1.58 1.73 14.60
C GLN A 198 0.32 0.86 14.67
N ALA A 199 -0.64 1.06 13.76
CA ALA A 199 -1.86 0.28 13.70
C ALA A 199 -1.62 -1.18 13.31
N ALA A 200 -0.68 -1.44 12.40
CA ALA A 200 -0.28 -2.78 11.96
C ALA A 200 0.18 -3.70 13.11
N ILE A 201 0.70 -3.13 14.20
CA ILE A 201 1.15 -3.88 15.39
C ILE A 201 0.23 -3.69 16.61
N SER A 202 -0.85 -2.94 16.44
CA SER A 202 -1.79 -2.65 17.52
C SER A 202 -2.59 -3.90 17.89
N ARG A 203 -2.87 -4.06 19.19
CA ARG A 203 -3.80 -5.11 19.65
C ARG A 203 -5.20 -4.95 19.07
N ARG A 204 -5.64 -3.72 18.78
CA ARG A 204 -6.99 -3.43 18.25
C ARG A 204 -7.29 -4.21 16.97
N PHE A 205 -6.32 -4.33 16.06
CA PHE A 205 -6.55 -4.93 14.74
C PHE A 205 -5.94 -6.32 14.63
N ARG A 206 -5.31 -6.84 15.69
CA ARG A 206 -4.52 -8.06 15.63
C ARG A 206 -5.35 -9.26 15.17
N ASP A 207 -6.51 -9.46 15.80
CA ASP A 207 -7.33 -10.64 15.57
C ASP A 207 -7.92 -10.61 14.15
N GLY A 208 -8.54 -9.49 13.76
CA GLY A 208 -9.04 -9.31 12.40
C GLY A 208 -7.96 -9.38 11.30
N LEU A 209 -6.72 -8.90 11.57
CA LEU A 209 -5.60 -9.05 10.64
C LEU A 209 -5.15 -10.51 10.51
N GLN A 210 -5.07 -11.24 11.64
CA GLN A 210 -4.71 -12.65 11.66
C GLN A 210 -5.75 -13.53 10.97
N GLU A 211 -7.03 -13.19 11.12
CA GLU A 211 -8.15 -13.90 10.51
C GLU A 211 -8.41 -13.49 9.04
N ARG A 212 -7.59 -12.59 8.48
CA ARG A 212 -7.75 -12.07 7.11
C ARG A 212 -9.13 -11.44 6.85
N ARG A 213 -9.68 -10.76 7.86
CA ARG A 213 -10.96 -10.02 7.77
C ARG A 213 -10.78 -8.51 7.89
N THR A 214 -9.64 -8.06 8.41
CA THR A 214 -9.29 -6.64 8.52
C THR A 214 -8.22 -6.26 7.52
N LEU A 215 -8.45 -5.13 6.84
CA LEU A 215 -7.50 -4.46 5.98
C LEU A 215 -7.27 -3.04 6.49
N LEU A 216 -6.02 -2.67 6.74
CA LEU A 216 -5.61 -1.29 6.96
C LEU A 216 -4.97 -0.76 5.68
N ILE A 217 -5.43 0.36 5.15
CA ILE A 217 -4.93 0.91 3.89
C ILE A 217 -4.72 2.42 3.97
N SER A 218 -3.64 2.95 3.38
CA SER A 218 -3.30 4.37 3.42
C SER A 218 -2.62 4.82 2.13
N PRO A 219 -2.97 6.00 1.58
CA PRO A 219 -2.21 6.65 0.51
C PRO A 219 -0.99 7.42 1.05
N TYR A 220 -0.85 7.54 2.37
CA TYR A 220 0.23 8.26 3.03
C TYR A 220 1.27 7.31 3.61
N ASP A 221 2.51 7.81 3.75
CA ASP A 221 3.63 7.10 4.36
C ASP A 221 3.22 6.39 5.67
N PRO A 222 3.63 5.13 5.89
CA PRO A 222 3.19 4.39 7.07
C PRO A 222 3.54 5.02 8.42
N SER A 223 4.56 5.89 8.47
CA SER A 223 4.97 6.63 9.66
C SER A 223 4.43 8.07 9.70
N ALA A 224 3.52 8.44 8.78
CA ALA A 224 2.86 9.74 8.80
C ALA A 224 2.10 9.92 10.12
N GLY A 225 2.35 11.04 10.81
CA GLY A 225 1.55 11.47 11.96
C GLY A 225 0.35 12.31 11.54
N PHE A 226 -0.47 12.68 12.52
CA PHE A 226 -1.73 13.39 12.29
C PHE A 226 -1.54 14.66 11.48
N ASN A 227 -2.37 14.80 10.46
CA ASN A 227 -2.51 16.01 9.67
C ASN A 227 -3.99 16.17 9.29
N VAL A 228 -4.58 17.32 9.62
CA VAL A 228 -6.00 17.60 9.35
C VAL A 228 -6.30 17.54 7.85
N GLY A 229 -5.41 18.08 7.02
CA GLY A 229 -5.54 18.03 5.56
C GLY A 229 -5.55 16.59 5.03
N HIS A 230 -4.68 15.71 5.56
CA HIS A 230 -4.70 14.29 5.20
C HIS A 230 -5.99 13.60 5.64
N ALA A 231 -6.47 13.90 6.85
CA ALA A 231 -7.72 13.31 7.36
C ALA A 231 -8.92 13.69 6.47
N ILE A 232 -9.00 14.95 6.02
CA ILE A 232 -10.05 15.41 5.10
C ILE A 232 -9.87 14.78 3.72
N ALA A 233 -8.68 14.91 3.12
CA ALA A 233 -8.39 14.44 1.76
C ALA A 233 -8.50 12.92 1.60
N ARG A 234 -8.43 12.17 2.72
CA ARG A 234 -8.54 10.72 2.70
C ARG A 234 -9.97 10.22 2.51
N ASN A 235 -10.99 11.02 2.85
CA ASN A 235 -12.38 10.57 2.80
C ASN A 235 -12.83 10.14 1.40
N LYS A 236 -12.28 10.76 0.34
CA LYS A 236 -12.52 10.32 -1.03
C LYS A 236 -12.16 8.86 -1.28
N PHE A 237 -11.16 8.30 -0.59
CA PHE A 237 -10.78 6.90 -0.72
C PHE A 237 -11.77 5.94 -0.03
N ILE A 238 -12.42 6.37 1.05
CA ILE A 238 -13.50 5.58 1.69
C ILE A 238 -14.62 5.37 0.68
N PHE A 239 -15.10 6.46 0.08
CA PHE A 239 -16.16 6.40 -0.94
C PHE A 239 -15.68 5.74 -2.23
N ALA A 240 -14.44 5.97 -2.65
CA ALA A 240 -13.86 5.34 -3.83
C ALA A 240 -13.68 3.82 -3.67
N LEU A 241 -13.64 3.27 -2.46
CA LEU A 241 -13.62 1.82 -2.25
C LEU A 241 -15.01 1.22 -2.10
N ALA A 242 -16.01 1.98 -1.62
CA ALA A 242 -17.35 1.47 -1.32
C ALA A 242 -18.27 1.29 -2.54
N ASP A 243 -19.43 0.67 -2.33
CA ASP A 243 -20.53 0.66 -3.31
C ASP A 243 -21.63 1.65 -2.92
N VAL A 244 -21.80 1.89 -1.62
CA VAL A 244 -22.77 2.82 -1.04
C VAL A 244 -22.13 3.53 0.15
N GLY A 245 -22.47 4.80 0.37
CA GLY A 245 -22.04 5.55 1.55
C GLY A 245 -23.19 5.90 2.49
N LEU A 246 -22.93 5.89 3.80
CA LEU A 246 -23.83 6.30 4.86
C LEU A 246 -23.13 7.31 5.78
N VAL A 247 -23.70 8.51 5.88
CA VAL A 247 -23.31 9.54 6.83
C VAL A 247 -24.23 9.47 8.04
N VAL A 248 -23.70 9.02 9.18
CA VAL A 248 -24.49 8.89 10.42
C VAL A 248 -24.78 10.25 11.03
N ASN A 249 -23.77 11.13 11.07
CA ASN A 249 -23.92 12.51 11.51
C ASN A 249 -22.79 13.39 10.96
N SER A 250 -23.05 14.68 10.79
CA SER A 250 -22.05 15.68 10.44
C SER A 250 -22.44 17.04 11.00
N ASP A 251 -21.44 17.84 11.37
CA ASP A 251 -21.65 19.26 11.62
C ASP A 251 -21.89 20.00 10.30
N LEU A 252 -22.69 21.08 10.36
CA LEU A 252 -22.92 21.95 9.21
C LEU A 252 -21.65 22.71 8.87
N GLU A 253 -21.22 22.62 7.60
CA GLU A 253 -20.10 23.37 7.03
C GLU A 253 -18.75 23.17 7.71
N ARG A 254 -18.61 22.12 8.53
CA ARG A 254 -17.43 21.92 9.39
C ARG A 254 -17.05 20.45 9.50
N GLY A 255 -15.74 20.23 9.68
CA GLY A 255 -15.18 18.90 9.92
C GLY A 255 -14.97 18.07 8.65
N GLY A 256 -14.22 16.98 8.81
CA GLY A 256 -13.85 16.09 7.70
C GLY A 256 -15.03 15.34 7.10
N THR A 257 -16.00 14.95 7.92
CA THR A 257 -17.21 14.23 7.47
C THR A 257 -18.03 15.09 6.53
N TRP A 258 -18.30 16.35 6.89
CA TRP A 258 -18.96 17.32 6.01
C TRP A 258 -18.19 17.51 4.71
N ALA A 259 -16.89 17.83 4.81
CA ALA A 259 -16.05 18.12 3.64
C ALA A 259 -16.01 16.93 2.67
N GLY A 260 -15.83 15.71 3.18
CA GLY A 260 -15.83 14.50 2.37
C GLY A 260 -17.20 14.18 1.76
N ALA A 261 -18.29 14.35 2.50
CA ALA A 261 -19.64 14.14 2.00
C ALA A 261 -20.01 15.14 0.89
N ILE A 262 -19.67 16.42 1.06
CA ILE A 262 -19.86 17.44 0.01
C ILE A 262 -19.00 17.18 -1.21
N GLU A 263 -17.73 16.79 -1.02
CA GLU A 263 -16.86 16.41 -2.14
C GLU A 263 -17.47 15.22 -2.93
N GLN A 264 -17.98 14.22 -2.21
CA GLN A 264 -18.68 13.09 -2.79
C GLN A 264 -19.94 13.49 -3.57
N LEU A 265 -20.77 14.36 -3.01
CA LEU A 265 -22.06 14.78 -3.60
C LEU A 265 -21.92 15.77 -4.76
N ARG A 266 -20.91 16.65 -4.74
CA ARG A 266 -20.78 17.74 -5.72
C ARG A 266 -19.74 17.49 -6.80
N LYS A 267 -18.69 16.72 -6.50
CA LYS A 267 -17.53 16.57 -7.38
C LYS A 267 -17.35 15.14 -7.83
N LEU A 268 -17.30 14.19 -6.90
CA LEU A 268 -16.81 12.84 -7.17
C LEU A 268 -17.91 11.91 -7.69
N HIS A 269 -19.09 11.92 -7.07
CA HIS A 269 -20.25 11.10 -7.44
C HIS A 269 -19.93 9.60 -7.58
N PHE A 270 -18.96 9.08 -6.81
CA PHE A 270 -18.49 7.70 -6.94
C PHE A 270 -19.53 6.63 -6.58
N VAL A 271 -20.40 6.95 -5.63
CA VAL A 271 -21.38 6.08 -5.01
C VAL A 271 -22.57 6.92 -4.52
N PRO A 272 -23.78 6.34 -4.44
CA PRO A 272 -24.89 6.97 -3.73
C PRO A 272 -24.50 7.26 -2.28
N LEU A 273 -24.84 8.46 -1.81
CA LEU A 273 -24.61 8.86 -0.43
C LEU A 273 -25.94 9.00 0.29
N TYR A 274 -26.06 8.27 1.39
CA TYR A 274 -27.21 8.30 2.26
C TYR A 274 -26.89 9.01 3.57
N ILE A 275 -27.92 9.52 4.22
CA ILE A 275 -27.87 10.08 5.57
C ILE A 275 -28.76 9.28 6.52
N ARG A 276 -28.37 9.20 7.78
CA ARG A 276 -29.23 8.65 8.84
C ARG A 276 -30.63 9.31 8.81
N SER A 277 -31.66 8.48 8.84
CA SER A 277 -33.08 8.87 8.75
C SER A 277 -33.82 8.79 10.08
N SER A 278 -33.33 8.00 11.03
CA SER A 278 -33.89 7.87 12.37
C SER A 278 -33.17 8.76 13.41
N GLY A 279 -33.85 9.03 14.52
CA GLY A 279 -33.31 9.83 15.61
C GLY A 279 -33.34 11.35 15.40
N LYS A 280 -32.57 12.08 16.23
CA LYS A 280 -32.51 13.55 16.16
C LYS A 280 -31.78 14.01 14.88
N ARG A 281 -32.47 14.75 14.03
CA ARG A 281 -31.87 15.38 12.83
C ARG A 281 -30.91 16.50 13.23
N SER A 282 -29.80 16.61 12.51
CA SER A 282 -28.83 17.69 12.66
C SER A 282 -28.84 18.59 11.43
N ALA A 283 -28.50 19.87 11.63
CA ALA A 283 -28.44 20.85 10.54
C ALA A 283 -27.48 20.43 9.41
N GLY A 284 -26.43 19.67 9.74
CA GLY A 284 -25.52 19.09 8.75
C GLY A 284 -26.21 18.02 7.91
N LEU A 285 -26.93 17.06 8.50
CA LEU A 285 -27.67 16.06 7.72
C LEU A 285 -28.75 16.71 6.84
N ASP A 286 -29.46 17.71 7.35
CA ASP A 286 -30.47 18.46 6.58
C ASP A 286 -29.87 19.20 5.39
N ALA A 287 -28.66 19.73 5.55
CA ALA A 287 -27.95 20.37 4.46
C ALA A 287 -27.44 19.32 3.45
N LEU A 288 -26.90 18.18 3.88
CA LEU A 288 -26.52 17.09 2.96
C LEU A 288 -27.70 16.56 2.14
N LEU A 289 -28.91 16.48 2.73
CA LEU A 289 -30.14 16.13 2.01
C LEU A 289 -30.44 17.13 0.88
N ARG A 290 -30.28 18.43 1.15
CA ARG A 290 -30.44 19.48 0.12
C ARG A 290 -29.38 19.42 -0.98
N GLU A 291 -28.22 18.85 -0.68
CA GLU A 291 -27.13 18.61 -1.63
C GLU A 291 -27.29 17.31 -2.44
N GLY A 292 -28.40 16.58 -2.25
CA GLY A 292 -28.72 15.37 -3.02
C GLY A 292 -28.37 14.06 -2.34
N ALA A 293 -28.01 14.06 -1.05
CA ALA A 293 -27.98 12.81 -0.29
C ALA A 293 -29.39 12.21 -0.17
N LEU A 294 -29.47 10.89 0.01
CA LEU A 294 -30.73 10.17 0.15
C LEU A 294 -31.01 9.82 1.61
N PRO A 295 -32.28 9.76 2.07
CA PRO A 295 -32.58 9.19 3.37
C PRO A 295 -32.23 7.69 3.37
N TRP A 296 -31.54 7.22 4.40
CA TRP A 296 -31.25 5.80 4.56
C TRP A 296 -32.57 5.01 4.63
N PRO A 297 -32.71 3.87 3.94
CA PRO A 297 -33.96 3.11 3.91
C PRO A 297 -34.21 2.28 5.17
N GLU A 298 -33.30 2.33 6.15
CA GLU A 298 -33.38 1.59 7.41
C GLU A 298 -33.62 0.07 7.24
N PRO A 299 -32.77 -0.63 6.46
CA PRO A 299 -32.96 -2.06 6.21
C PRO A 299 -32.96 -2.82 7.54
N GLU A 300 -33.97 -3.66 7.78
CA GLU A 300 -34.15 -4.31 9.09
C GLU A 300 -33.02 -5.30 9.38
N ASP A 301 -32.55 -6.00 8.33
CA ASP A 301 -31.54 -7.05 8.37
C ASP A 301 -30.51 -6.95 7.20
N GLY A 302 -29.68 -7.97 7.07
CA GLY A 302 -28.66 -8.05 6.00
C GLY A 302 -29.25 -8.29 4.61
N GLU A 303 -30.38 -8.99 4.48
CA GLU A 303 -31.01 -9.26 3.18
C GLU A 303 -31.62 -7.99 2.60
N ALA A 304 -32.32 -7.22 3.43
CA ALA A 304 -32.83 -5.90 3.07
C ALA A 304 -31.69 -4.92 2.72
N LEU A 305 -30.55 -5.02 3.40
CA LEU A 305 -29.38 -4.22 3.08
C LEU A 305 -28.78 -4.65 1.72
N GLU A 306 -28.68 -5.96 1.46
CA GLU A 306 -28.14 -6.53 0.23
C GLU A 306 -28.90 -6.07 -1.03
N ALA A 307 -30.22 -5.88 -0.92
CA ALA A 307 -31.04 -5.34 -1.99
C ALA A 307 -30.56 -3.96 -2.48
N LEU A 308 -29.94 -3.14 -1.61
CA LEU A 308 -29.36 -1.84 -2.00
C LEU A 308 -28.11 -1.97 -2.89
N PHE A 309 -27.45 -3.13 -2.85
CA PHE A 309 -26.25 -3.43 -3.63
C PHE A 309 -26.58 -4.19 -4.92
N ALA A 310 -27.60 -5.06 -4.90
CA ALA A 310 -27.95 -5.94 -6.02
C ALA A 310 -28.28 -5.19 -7.31
N ASP A 311 -29.01 -4.07 -7.19
CA ASP A 311 -29.41 -3.21 -8.32
C ASP A 311 -28.21 -2.57 -9.05
N ARG A 312 -27.01 -2.64 -8.46
CA ARG A 312 -25.82 -1.88 -8.90
C ARG A 312 -24.61 -2.72 -9.28
N SER A 313 -24.70 -4.03 -9.12
CA SER A 313 -23.72 -4.96 -9.70
C SER A 313 -23.58 -4.76 -11.23
N ASN A 314 -24.66 -4.34 -11.90
CA ASN A 314 -24.66 -3.95 -13.33
C ASN A 314 -23.90 -2.64 -13.61
N ASP A 315 -23.96 -1.63 -12.74
CA ASP A 315 -23.23 -0.36 -12.92
C ASP A 315 -21.71 -0.56 -12.80
N SER A 316 -21.28 -1.49 -11.95
CA SER A 316 -19.86 -1.82 -11.77
C SER A 316 -19.23 -2.48 -13.02
N HIS A 317 -20.00 -3.26 -13.78
CA HIS A 317 -19.58 -3.81 -15.08
C HIS A 317 -19.52 -2.73 -16.17
N ALA A 318 -20.48 -1.79 -16.18
CA ALA A 318 -20.47 -0.66 -17.10
C ALA A 318 -19.29 0.31 -16.83
N ALA A 319 -18.94 0.54 -15.56
CA ALA A 319 -17.78 1.35 -15.19
C ALA A 319 -16.44 0.68 -15.54
N ALA A 320 -16.36 -0.66 -15.46
CA ALA A 320 -15.20 -1.43 -15.91
C ALA A 320 -15.02 -1.38 -17.44
N ALA A 321 -16.13 -1.41 -18.19
CA ALA A 321 -16.11 -1.24 -19.65
C ALA A 321 -15.78 0.20 -20.07
N ALA A 322 -16.29 1.22 -19.37
CA ALA A 322 -15.99 2.63 -19.64
C ALA A 322 -14.55 3.04 -19.25
N ALA A 323 -13.92 2.32 -18.30
CA ALA A 323 -12.52 2.53 -17.94
C ALA A 323 -11.53 2.11 -19.05
N ALA A 324 -11.97 1.31 -20.03
CA ALA A 324 -11.15 0.90 -21.16
C ALA A 324 -10.96 2.00 -22.23
N ASP A 325 -11.74 3.09 -22.20
CA ASP A 325 -11.86 4.03 -23.32
C ASP A 325 -11.48 5.50 -23.01
N GLN A 326 -10.83 5.81 -21.87
CA GLN A 326 -10.47 7.20 -21.56
C GLN A 326 -9.04 7.39 -21.07
N GLY A 327 -8.20 7.97 -21.94
CA GLY A 327 -6.97 8.70 -21.58
C GLY A 327 -6.03 7.97 -20.62
N HIS A 328 -5.52 6.81 -21.03
CA HIS A 328 -4.73 5.94 -20.16
C HIS A 328 -3.40 6.60 -19.73
N LEU A 329 -3.29 6.96 -18.44
CA LEU A 329 -2.01 7.06 -17.72
C LEU A 329 -1.50 5.67 -17.31
N ASP A 330 -1.88 4.63 -18.04
CA ASP A 330 -1.53 3.27 -17.70
C ASP A 330 -0.34 2.84 -18.52
N PHE A 331 0.69 2.44 -17.80
CA PHE A 331 1.89 1.92 -18.41
C PHE A 331 1.57 0.56 -19.04
N LYS A 332 1.96 0.37 -20.30
CA LYS A 332 1.88 -0.95 -20.96
C LYS A 332 2.90 -1.86 -20.30
N ILE A 333 2.48 -2.66 -19.31
CA ILE A 333 3.36 -3.64 -18.69
C ILE A 333 3.47 -4.84 -19.63
N ALA A 334 4.68 -5.13 -20.13
CA ALA A 334 4.97 -6.40 -20.77
C ALA A 334 4.82 -7.52 -19.72
N ALA A 335 3.91 -8.46 -19.94
CA ALA A 335 3.69 -9.58 -19.04
C ALA A 335 4.93 -10.49 -19.02
N GLY A 336 5.59 -10.60 -17.86
CA GLY A 336 6.77 -11.47 -17.72
C GLY A 336 7.40 -11.47 -16.34
N ALA A 337 6.77 -12.15 -15.37
CA ALA A 337 7.39 -12.97 -14.31
C ALA A 337 6.33 -13.33 -13.24
N PRO A 338 6.15 -14.61 -12.87
CA PRO A 338 5.28 -14.96 -11.75
C PRO A 338 5.99 -14.61 -10.44
N SER A 339 5.43 -13.67 -9.67
CA SER A 339 5.79 -13.50 -8.27
C SER A 339 5.06 -14.58 -7.46
N GLY A 340 5.82 -15.58 -7.01
CA GLY A 340 5.33 -16.73 -6.26
C GLY A 340 4.51 -16.32 -5.03
N GLY A 341 3.26 -16.80 -4.97
CA GLY A 341 2.49 -16.87 -3.74
C GLY A 341 2.92 -18.07 -2.90
N PRO A 342 2.65 -18.06 -1.58
CA PRO A 342 2.84 -19.23 -0.74
C PRO A 342 1.76 -20.27 -1.07
N ASP A 343 2.21 -21.51 -1.25
CA ASP A 343 1.44 -22.67 -1.67
C ASP A 343 0.15 -22.92 -0.88
N ALA A 344 -0.86 -23.34 -1.65
CA ALA A 344 -2.11 -23.88 -1.19
C ALA A 344 -1.88 -25.18 -0.41
N VAL A 345 -2.34 -25.20 0.83
CA VAL A 345 -2.62 -26.43 1.57
C VAL A 345 -3.84 -27.09 0.95
N ARG A 346 -3.68 -28.28 0.35
CA ARG A 346 -4.80 -29.22 0.16
C ARG A 346 -4.34 -30.68 0.18
N GLN A 347 -4.61 -31.28 1.35
CA GLN A 347 -4.94 -32.67 1.66
C GLN A 347 -4.45 -33.80 0.74
N VAL A 348 -3.56 -34.61 1.30
CA VAL A 348 -3.35 -36.01 0.93
C VAL A 348 -4.50 -36.84 1.53
N SER A 349 -5.26 -37.56 0.70
CA SER A 349 -6.09 -38.68 1.13
C SER A 349 -5.44 -39.97 0.62
N MET A 350 -5.18 -40.87 1.57
CA MET A 350 -4.76 -42.26 1.35
C MET A 350 -5.97 -43.14 0.98
N LEU A 351 -5.64 -44.39 0.60
CA LEU A 351 -6.48 -45.56 0.25
C LEU A 351 -6.67 -45.68 -1.27
N GLU A 352 -6.38 -46.78 -1.96
CA GLU A 352 -6.00 -48.17 -1.65
C GLU A 352 -5.55 -48.79 -2.99
N GLU A 353 -4.52 -49.64 -2.97
CA GLU A 353 -4.31 -50.66 -4.01
C GLU A 353 -5.31 -51.83 -3.76
N PRO A 354 -5.69 -52.69 -4.74
CA PRO A 354 -4.68 -53.53 -5.40
C PRO A 354 -4.99 -54.15 -6.79
N ALA A 355 -3.94 -54.79 -7.31
CA ALA A 355 -3.93 -56.13 -7.90
C ALA A 355 -4.03 -56.31 -9.44
N SER A 356 -2.99 -56.99 -9.94
CA SER A 356 -2.97 -58.02 -11.02
C SER A 356 -3.13 -57.51 -12.46
N ASN A 357 -2.39 -57.94 -13.47
CA ASN A 357 -1.62 -59.17 -13.70
C ASN A 357 -0.64 -58.93 -14.89
N PRO A 358 0.36 -59.80 -15.11
CA PRO A 358 1.44 -59.63 -16.09
C PRO A 358 1.26 -60.48 -17.37
N GLY A 359 2.07 -60.19 -18.39
CA GLY A 359 2.32 -61.06 -19.54
C GLY A 359 2.62 -60.24 -20.80
N ALA A 360 3.85 -60.07 -21.26
CA ALA A 360 4.84 -61.02 -21.83
C ALA A 360 4.84 -60.99 -23.38
N LEU A 361 6.06 -61.09 -23.93
CA LEU A 361 6.44 -61.34 -25.34
C LEU A 361 6.36 -60.10 -26.25
N GLU A 362 7.28 -59.77 -27.15
CA GLU A 362 8.45 -60.48 -27.69
C GLU A 362 9.36 -59.49 -28.46
N GLU A 363 10.64 -59.86 -28.55
CA GLU A 363 11.69 -59.61 -29.54
C GLU A 363 11.54 -58.60 -30.70
N GLY A 364 12.68 -57.96 -31.06
CA GLY A 364 12.98 -57.69 -32.47
C GLY A 364 13.69 -56.38 -32.80
N THR A 365 15.02 -56.36 -32.63
CA THR A 365 16.04 -55.80 -33.55
C THR A 365 15.65 -54.65 -34.51
N SER A 366 16.35 -53.50 -34.42
CA SER A 366 17.29 -53.02 -35.45
C SER A 366 17.67 -51.55 -35.22
N ASP A 367 18.95 -51.31 -34.95
CA ASP A 367 19.63 -50.05 -35.25
C ASP A 367 19.82 -49.94 -36.78
N PRO A 368 19.79 -48.72 -37.35
CA PRO A 368 21.08 -48.20 -37.82
C PRO A 368 21.33 -46.72 -37.48
N SER A 369 22.59 -46.49 -37.12
CA SER A 369 23.28 -45.22 -36.99
C SER A 369 23.19 -44.32 -38.23
N THR A 370 22.89 -43.04 -38.03
CA THR A 370 23.53 -41.92 -38.73
C THR A 370 23.52 -40.64 -37.88
N ALA A 371 24.69 -40.34 -37.33
CA ALA A 371 25.37 -39.06 -37.12
C ALA A 371 24.61 -37.71 -36.98
N THR A 372 25.14 -36.93 -36.01
CA THR A 372 25.33 -35.46 -35.97
C THR A 372 24.17 -34.53 -35.56
N ALA A 373 24.18 -34.08 -34.29
CA ALA A 373 24.48 -32.69 -33.93
C ALA A 373 24.49 -32.52 -32.39
N LYS A 374 25.65 -32.15 -31.84
CA LYS A 374 25.79 -31.67 -30.45
C LYS A 374 25.15 -30.28 -30.34
N SER A 375 24.24 -30.09 -29.39
CA SER A 375 23.91 -28.78 -28.84
C SER A 375 24.25 -28.78 -27.35
N THR A 376 25.45 -28.29 -27.05
CA THR A 376 25.92 -27.91 -25.72
C THR A 376 25.21 -26.62 -25.32
N LEU A 377 24.19 -26.71 -24.45
CA LEU A 377 23.75 -25.56 -23.66
C LEU A 377 24.72 -25.44 -22.48
N LEU A 378 25.64 -24.48 -22.59
CA LEU A 378 26.46 -24.02 -21.48
C LEU A 378 25.53 -23.48 -20.38
N GLU A 379 25.52 -24.14 -19.24
CA GLU A 379 25.07 -23.55 -17.97
C GLU A 379 25.95 -22.34 -17.66
N ALA A 380 25.35 -21.15 -17.63
CA ALA A 380 25.98 -19.98 -17.07
C ALA A 380 26.07 -20.15 -15.54
N PRO A 381 27.21 -19.87 -14.90
CA PRO A 381 27.35 -20.04 -13.46
C PRO A 381 26.42 -19.09 -12.72
N SER A 382 25.46 -19.64 -11.97
CA SER A 382 24.64 -18.87 -11.03
C SER A 382 25.52 -18.40 -9.89
N SER A 383 25.82 -17.09 -9.84
CA SER A 383 26.43 -16.47 -8.67
C SER A 383 25.59 -16.77 -7.42
N PRO A 384 26.21 -17.10 -6.27
CA PRO A 384 25.46 -17.35 -5.05
C PRO A 384 24.66 -16.10 -4.64
N PRO A 385 23.51 -16.27 -3.96
CA PRO A 385 22.70 -15.14 -3.53
C PRO A 385 23.51 -14.23 -2.61
N VAL A 386 23.57 -12.96 -2.99
CA VAL A 386 24.27 -11.92 -2.24
C VAL A 386 23.55 -11.66 -0.91
N ASP A 387 24.22 -11.89 0.22
CA ASP A 387 23.73 -11.44 1.52
C ASP A 387 23.92 -9.92 1.62
N LEU A 388 22.88 -9.19 1.23
CA LEU A 388 22.85 -7.74 1.22
C LEU A 388 23.23 -7.14 2.59
N LYS A 389 22.91 -7.79 3.72
CA LYS A 389 23.28 -7.28 5.06
C LYS A 389 24.77 -7.33 5.29
N GLN A 390 25.43 -8.36 4.77
CA GLN A 390 26.88 -8.52 4.89
C GLN A 390 27.60 -7.54 3.97
N GLU A 391 27.12 -7.34 2.74
CA GLU A 391 27.68 -6.33 1.82
C GLU A 391 27.47 -4.89 2.29
N MET A 392 26.30 -4.58 2.86
CA MET A 392 26.02 -3.25 3.43
C MET A 392 26.90 -2.96 4.64
N PHE A 393 27.08 -3.95 5.54
CA PHE A 393 27.99 -3.77 6.67
C PHE A 393 29.45 -3.65 6.21
N ALA A 394 29.88 -4.41 5.19
CA ALA A 394 31.21 -4.27 4.61
C ALA A 394 31.42 -2.88 3.96
N THR A 395 30.38 -2.36 3.30
CA THR A 395 30.40 -1.01 2.72
C THR A 395 30.46 0.05 3.81
N PHE A 396 29.68 -0.09 4.88
CA PHE A 396 29.73 0.79 6.04
C PHE A 396 31.12 0.76 6.69
N GLU A 397 31.71 -0.43 6.87
CA GLU A 397 33.07 -0.57 7.38
C GLU A 397 34.08 0.20 6.53
N ARG A 398 33.98 0.08 5.18
CA ARG A 398 34.85 0.82 4.25
C ARG A 398 34.67 2.34 4.36
N LEU A 399 33.42 2.82 4.42
CA LEU A 399 33.13 4.25 4.56
C LEU A 399 33.62 4.79 5.91
N ILE A 400 33.44 4.04 6.99
CA ILE A 400 33.93 4.43 8.32
C ILE A 400 35.46 4.57 8.35
N ARG A 401 36.19 3.68 7.68
CA ARG A 401 37.67 3.80 7.54
C ARG A 401 38.09 5.05 6.77
N GLN A 402 37.27 5.51 5.83
CA GLN A 402 37.49 6.76 5.10
C GLN A 402 36.99 7.99 5.87
N LEU A 403 36.01 7.85 6.76
CA LEU A 403 35.39 8.98 7.45
C LEU A 403 36.08 9.34 8.77
N LEU A 404 36.58 8.33 9.50
CA LEU A 404 37.16 8.48 10.85
C LEU A 404 38.65 8.86 10.83
N HIS A 405 39.00 9.93 10.11
CA HIS A 405 40.34 10.53 10.20
C HIS A 405 40.60 11.27 11.53
N ALA A 406 39.52 11.61 12.25
CA ALA A 406 39.55 12.20 13.59
C ALA A 406 38.41 11.60 14.44
N PRO A 407 38.47 11.67 15.78
CA PRO A 407 37.39 11.16 16.63
C PRO A 407 36.07 11.89 16.37
N LYS A 408 35.01 11.13 16.05
CA LYS A 408 33.66 11.67 15.78
C LYS A 408 32.60 11.04 16.66
N LYS A 409 31.55 11.79 17.02
CA LYS A 409 30.37 11.24 17.71
C LYS A 409 29.47 10.48 16.74
N ALA A 410 28.70 9.52 17.24
CA ALA A 410 27.74 8.76 16.42
C ALA A 410 26.74 9.64 15.67
N ALA A 411 26.32 10.78 16.25
CA ALA A 411 25.42 11.72 15.58
C ALA A 411 26.09 12.38 14.36
N GLN A 412 27.35 12.81 14.48
CA GLN A 412 28.10 13.42 13.37
C GLN A 412 28.34 12.42 12.25
N ILE A 413 28.66 11.17 12.59
CA ILE A 413 28.82 10.08 11.61
C ILE A 413 27.48 9.77 10.93
N ALA A 414 26.38 9.80 11.69
CA ALA A 414 25.04 9.59 11.15
C ALA A 414 24.66 10.72 10.19
N ASP A 415 24.93 11.98 10.56
CA ASP A 415 24.62 13.14 9.72
C ASP A 415 25.47 13.17 8.44
N GLU A 416 26.77 12.86 8.52
CA GLU A 416 27.67 12.86 7.35
C GLU A 416 27.41 11.72 6.36
N LEU A 417 26.93 10.57 6.86
CA LEU A 417 26.58 9.41 6.03
C LEU A 417 25.09 9.38 5.66
N ASP A 418 24.32 10.40 6.07
CA ASP A 418 22.85 10.45 5.94
C ASP A 418 22.15 9.17 6.45
N LEU A 419 22.60 8.68 7.61
CA LEU A 419 22.13 7.46 8.26
C LEU A 419 21.25 7.75 9.47
N ASN A 420 20.36 6.81 9.77
CA ASN A 420 19.61 6.84 11.03
C ASN A 420 20.54 6.68 12.25
N GLN A 421 20.42 7.57 13.24
CA GLN A 421 21.29 7.57 14.43
C GLN A 421 21.29 6.24 15.21
N MET A 422 20.16 5.54 15.30
CA MET A 422 20.07 4.25 15.99
C MET A 422 20.83 3.16 15.22
N GLN A 423 20.67 3.11 13.90
CA GLN A 423 21.38 2.15 13.05
C GLN A 423 22.88 2.42 13.02
N THR A 424 23.29 3.69 12.91
CA THR A 424 24.70 4.08 12.99
C THR A 424 25.32 3.62 14.29
N ARG A 425 24.63 3.76 15.43
CA ARG A 425 25.11 3.23 16.72
C ARG A 425 25.27 1.71 16.69
N ASN A 426 24.26 0.98 16.21
CA ASN A 426 24.32 -0.48 16.14
C ASN A 426 25.48 -0.99 15.28
N TRP A 427 25.76 -0.34 14.14
CA TRP A 427 26.88 -0.72 13.27
C TRP A 427 28.23 -0.28 13.82
N LEU A 428 28.32 0.89 14.47
CA LEU A 428 29.54 1.31 15.18
C LEU A 428 29.85 0.34 16.33
N ASP A 429 28.86 -0.07 17.13
CA ASP A 429 29.04 -1.05 18.20
C ASP A 429 29.50 -2.42 17.63
N ARG A 430 29.02 -2.81 16.44
CA ARG A 430 29.51 -4.01 15.74
C ARG A 430 30.96 -3.86 15.26
N LEU A 431 31.38 -2.67 14.80
CA LEU A 431 32.78 -2.41 14.44
C LEU A 431 33.70 -2.34 15.67
N VAL A 432 33.20 -1.85 16.80
CA VAL A 432 33.90 -1.92 18.10
C VAL A 432 34.10 -3.37 18.51
N ALA A 433 33.06 -4.20 18.41
CA ALA A 433 33.16 -5.63 18.70
C ALA A 433 34.13 -6.38 17.76
N LYS A 434 34.27 -5.93 16.50
CA LYS A 434 35.26 -6.44 15.53
C LYS A 434 36.67 -5.87 15.72
N GLY A 435 36.89 -4.92 16.63
CA GLY A 435 38.19 -4.28 16.86
C GLY A 435 38.64 -3.31 15.76
N VAL A 436 37.72 -2.88 14.89
CA VAL A 436 38.04 -1.96 13.77
C VAL A 436 38.12 -0.51 14.24
N ILE A 437 37.29 -0.15 15.22
CA ILE A 437 37.23 1.18 15.82
C ILE A 437 37.14 1.02 17.34
N GLU A 438 37.50 2.06 18.08
CA GLU A 438 37.30 2.11 19.52
C GLU A 438 36.41 3.28 19.92
N LYS A 439 35.65 3.08 20.99
CA LYS A 439 34.73 4.07 21.56
C LYS A 439 35.33 4.65 22.83
N LYS A 440 35.62 5.94 22.81
CA LYS A 440 36.14 6.66 23.96
C LYS A 440 35.00 7.02 24.92
N LYS A 441 35.00 6.40 26.11
CA LYS A 441 33.90 6.53 27.09
C LYS A 441 33.72 7.95 27.63
N SER A 442 34.78 8.77 27.66
CA SER A 442 34.74 10.12 28.25
C SER A 442 33.90 11.13 27.46
N ASP A 443 33.84 10.98 26.12
CA ASP A 443 33.18 11.94 25.23
C ASP A 443 32.25 11.27 24.18
N ALA A 444 32.09 9.94 24.28
CA ALA A 444 31.30 9.11 23.38
C ALA A 444 31.69 9.24 21.89
N THR A 445 32.96 9.54 21.62
CA THR A 445 33.52 9.58 20.26
C THR A 445 34.06 8.22 19.85
N TYR A 446 34.07 7.97 18.55
CA TYR A 446 34.64 6.79 17.91
C TYR A 446 35.88 7.21 17.12
N ARG A 447 36.93 6.39 17.15
CA ARG A 447 38.15 6.58 16.35
C ARG A 447 38.63 5.24 15.79
N LEU A 448 39.38 5.25 14.70
CA LEU A 448 40.00 4.04 14.16
C LEU A 448 41.02 3.48 15.17
N VAL A 449 41.03 2.15 15.31
CA VAL A 449 42.13 1.45 15.97
C VAL A 449 43.27 1.40 14.94
N VAL A 450 44.43 1.93 15.31
CA VAL A 450 45.65 1.93 14.48
C VAL A 450 46.36 0.59 14.62
#